data_AF-A0A917G165-F1
#
_entry.id   AF-A0A917G165-F1
#
_cell.length_a   1.000
_cell.length_b   1.000
_cell.length_c   1.000
_cell.angle_alpha   90.00
_cell.angle_beta   90.00
_cell.angle_gamma   90.00
#
_symmetry.space_group_name_H-M   'P 1'
#
loop_
_entity.id
_entity.type
_entity.pdbx_description
1 polymer ?
#
loop_
_entity_poly.entity_id
_entity_poly.type
_entity_poly.pdbx_seq_one_letter_code
_entity_poly.pdbx_strand_id
1 'polypeptide(L)'
;MKKKILISILATAVILASMAVGALAAPAIRILVDGQNSNVKFKIINGSTYLSLVDVAKIFDAKVGYSAKERIVWINTNRPEQTSNAKADQSGDAEWMLSPRDVDAINKVYAYAMGLEDQMNLYYRSKINAYELEEVRDNAKIEIRKSLAGIKDSPIPLVQEFVGYANDVLETMDAALPRGSLTEVSLLKSALQDLSRTYRKLGNMAG
;
A
#
# COMPACT_ATOMS: atom_id res chain seq x y z
N MET A 1 -56.80 -40.98 16.90
CA MET A 1 -56.44 -39.59 16.53
C MET A 1 -55.41 -38.94 17.48
N LYS A 2 -55.43 -39.22 18.79
CA LYS A 2 -54.51 -38.64 19.80
C LYS A 2 -53.00 -38.86 19.54
N LYS A 3 -52.60 -40.01 18.98
CA LYS A 3 -51.19 -40.34 18.68
C LYS A 3 -50.57 -39.49 17.54
N LYS A 4 -51.40 -39.01 16.59
CA LYS A 4 -50.93 -38.20 15.45
C LYS A 4 -50.64 -36.75 15.85
N ILE A 5 -51.39 -36.22 16.83
CA ILE A 5 -51.21 -34.86 17.36
C ILE A 5 -49.91 -34.76 18.16
N LEU A 6 -49.58 -35.80 18.94
CA LEU A 6 -48.36 -35.82 19.77
C LEU A 6 -47.07 -35.78 18.92
N ILE A 7 -47.06 -36.51 17.80
CA ILE A 7 -45.89 -36.57 16.89
C ILE A 7 -45.70 -35.22 16.18
N SER A 8 -46.78 -34.54 15.81
CA SER A 8 -46.73 -33.21 15.21
C SER A 8 -46.07 -32.19 16.16
N ILE A 9 -46.46 -32.18 17.44
CA ILE A 9 -45.91 -31.24 18.43
C ILE A 9 -44.42 -31.50 18.68
N LEU A 10 -44.02 -32.78 18.75
CA LEU A 10 -42.63 -33.16 18.95
C LEU A 10 -41.75 -32.75 17.76
N ALA A 11 -42.24 -32.93 16.52
CA ALA A 11 -41.51 -32.51 15.31
C ALA A 11 -41.34 -30.98 15.23
N THR A 12 -42.37 -30.20 15.61
CA THR A 12 -42.27 -28.73 15.64
C THR A 12 -41.28 -28.25 16.71
N ALA A 13 -41.23 -28.92 17.87
CA ALA A 13 -40.29 -28.58 18.95
C ALA A 13 -38.82 -28.81 18.54
N VAL A 14 -38.53 -29.88 17.80
CA VAL A 14 -37.17 -30.20 17.32
C VAL A 14 -36.68 -29.15 16.29
N ILE A 15 -37.57 -28.69 15.40
CA ILE A 15 -37.23 -27.67 14.41
C ILE A 15 -36.96 -26.30 15.09
N LEU A 16 -37.74 -25.93 16.10
CA LEU A 16 -37.54 -24.68 16.86
C LEU A 16 -36.26 -24.71 17.69
N ALA A 17 -35.90 -25.86 18.29
CA ALA A 17 -34.65 -26.01 19.03
C ALA A 17 -33.40 -25.86 18.14
N SER A 18 -33.52 -26.17 16.84
CA SER A 18 -32.40 -26.15 15.89
C SER A 18 -31.97 -24.73 15.50
N MET A 19 -32.87 -23.74 15.58
CA MET A 19 -32.58 -22.34 15.26
C MET A 19 -31.91 -21.56 16.40
N ALA A 20 -32.03 -22.02 17.65
CA ALA A 20 -31.48 -21.33 18.81
C ALA A 20 -29.95 -21.51 18.98
N VAL A 21 -29.37 -22.58 18.41
CA VAL A 21 -27.95 -22.93 18.60
C VAL A 21 -27.01 -22.11 17.70
N GLY A 22 -27.52 -21.48 16.63
CA GLY A 22 -26.69 -20.73 15.67
C GLY A 22 -26.32 -19.30 16.09
N ALA A 23 -27.07 -18.67 17.00
CA ALA A 23 -26.87 -17.26 17.37
C ALA A 23 -25.84 -17.05 18.50
N LEU A 24 -25.51 -18.09 19.28
CA LEU A 24 -24.65 -17.98 20.46
C LEU A 24 -23.15 -18.18 20.17
N ALA A 25 -22.77 -18.49 18.93
CA ALA A 25 -21.39 -18.84 18.57
C ALA A 25 -20.74 -17.90 17.53
N ALA A 26 -21.33 -16.72 17.28
CA ALA A 26 -20.64 -15.72 16.46
C ALA A 26 -19.40 -15.22 17.21
N PRO A 27 -18.17 -15.44 16.70
CA PRO A 27 -16.97 -14.95 17.37
C PRO A 27 -17.04 -13.43 17.44
N ALA A 28 -16.97 -12.89 18.66
CA ALA A 28 -16.88 -11.45 18.86
C ALA A 28 -15.58 -10.96 18.21
N ILE A 29 -15.70 -10.22 17.11
CA ILE A 29 -14.54 -9.61 16.45
C ILE A 29 -13.93 -8.59 17.39
N ARG A 30 -12.64 -8.74 17.66
CA ARG A 30 -11.85 -7.87 18.53
C ARG A 30 -10.79 -7.17 17.69
N ILE A 31 -10.56 -5.90 17.97
CA ILE A 31 -9.48 -5.12 17.38
C ILE A 31 -8.37 -5.05 18.42
N LEU A 32 -7.15 -5.39 18.00
CA LEU A 32 -5.97 -5.30 18.84
C LEU A 32 -5.09 -4.16 18.33
N VAL A 33 -4.65 -3.28 19.24
CA VAL A 33 -3.61 -2.29 18.97
C VAL A 33 -2.49 -2.56 19.97
N ASP A 34 -1.27 -2.78 19.46
CA ASP A 34 -0.11 -3.18 20.27
C ASP A 34 -0.38 -4.36 21.21
N GLY A 35 -1.14 -5.34 20.72
CA GLY A 35 -1.52 -6.54 21.47
C GLY A 35 -2.63 -6.34 22.52
N GLN A 36 -3.11 -5.11 22.71
CA GLN A 36 -4.18 -4.79 23.66
C GLN A 36 -5.53 -4.62 22.96
N ASN A 37 -6.60 -5.00 23.65
CA ASN A 37 -7.97 -4.77 23.15
C ASN A 37 -8.24 -3.28 22.98
N SER A 38 -8.64 -2.91 21.77
CA SER A 38 -9.13 -1.58 21.46
C SER A 38 -10.65 -1.56 21.40
N ASN A 39 -11.26 -0.48 21.91
CA ASN A 39 -12.71 -0.27 21.88
C ASN A 39 -13.16 0.50 20.61
N VAL A 40 -12.42 0.39 19.52
CA VAL A 40 -12.76 1.03 18.24
C VAL A 40 -14.02 0.40 17.68
N LYS A 41 -14.98 1.25 17.31
CA LYS A 41 -16.19 0.80 16.63
C LYS A 41 -15.86 0.40 15.20
N PHE A 42 -16.35 -0.76 14.79
CA PHE A 42 -16.21 -1.25 13.42
C PHE A 42 -17.57 -1.57 12.81
N LYS A 43 -17.61 -1.59 11.47
CA LYS A 43 -18.75 -2.09 10.69
C LYS A 43 -18.26 -3.14 9.72
N ILE A 44 -19.06 -4.17 9.48
CA ILE A 44 -18.80 -5.14 8.42
C ILE A 44 -19.72 -4.80 7.25
N ILE A 45 -19.14 -4.51 6.10
CA ILE A 45 -19.88 -4.24 4.86
C ILE A 45 -19.34 -5.19 3.80
N ASN A 46 -20.19 -6.05 3.25
CA ASN A 46 -19.82 -7.07 2.25
C ASN A 46 -18.66 -7.97 2.69
N GLY A 47 -18.61 -8.37 3.96
CA GLY A 47 -17.54 -9.22 4.51
C GLY A 47 -16.23 -8.48 4.83
N SER A 48 -16.12 -7.20 4.48
CA SER A 48 -14.96 -6.37 4.80
C SER A 48 -15.19 -5.56 6.08
N THR A 49 -14.15 -5.45 6.92
CA THR A 49 -14.20 -4.68 8.17
C THR A 49 -13.79 -3.23 7.91
N TYR A 50 -14.61 -2.29 8.34
CA TYR A 50 -14.40 -0.85 8.22
C TYR A 50 -14.28 -0.24 9.60
N LEU A 51 -13.28 0.62 9.76
CA LEU A 51 -12.97 1.33 10.99
C LEU A 51 -13.18 2.82 10.80
N SER A 52 -13.64 3.50 11.85
CA SER A 52 -13.68 4.96 11.87
C SER A 52 -12.24 5.48 11.87
N LEU A 53 -11.86 6.23 10.84
CA LEU A 53 -10.53 6.84 10.75
C LEU A 53 -10.23 7.73 11.96
N VAL A 54 -11.26 8.44 12.47
CA VAL A 54 -11.14 9.30 13.65
C VAL A 54 -10.84 8.48 14.91
N ASP A 55 -11.50 7.32 15.07
CA ASP A 55 -11.29 6.46 16.24
C ASP A 55 -9.91 5.81 16.21
N VAL A 56 -9.45 5.39 15.02
CA VAL A 56 -8.09 4.86 14.83
C VAL A 56 -7.04 5.92 15.11
N ALA A 57 -7.21 7.13 14.57
CA ALA A 57 -6.26 8.22 14.78
C ALA A 57 -6.12 8.62 16.26
N LYS A 58 -7.23 8.61 17.03
CA LYS A 58 -7.20 8.89 18.46
C LYS A 58 -6.32 7.91 19.26
N ILE A 59 -6.21 6.66 18.83
CA ILE A 59 -5.35 5.67 19.49
C ILE A 59 -3.88 6.07 19.39
N PHE A 60 -3.50 6.75 18.31
CA PHE A 60 -2.13 7.20 18.05
C PHE A 60 -1.93 8.69 18.36
N ASP A 61 -2.78 9.28 19.21
CA ASP A 61 -2.78 10.70 19.57
C ASP A 61 -2.79 11.65 18.35
N ALA A 62 -3.39 11.20 17.25
CA ALA A 62 -3.49 11.93 16.00
C ALA A 62 -4.85 12.63 15.85
N LYS A 63 -4.83 13.79 15.18
CA LYS A 63 -6.00 14.57 14.80
C LYS A 63 -6.32 14.34 13.33
N VAL A 64 -7.59 14.12 13.02
CA VAL A 64 -8.08 13.99 11.65
C VAL A 64 -8.98 15.17 11.34
N GLY A 65 -8.82 15.75 10.16
CA GLY A 65 -9.74 16.75 9.66
C GLY A 65 -10.07 16.55 8.19
N TYR A 66 -11.13 17.21 7.76
CA TYR A 66 -11.61 17.18 6.38
C TYR A 66 -11.88 18.60 5.88
N SER A 67 -11.25 18.94 4.75
CA SER A 67 -11.50 20.17 4.02
C SER A 67 -12.50 19.87 2.90
N ALA A 68 -13.75 20.31 3.05
CA ALA A 68 -14.78 20.09 2.02
C ALA A 68 -14.48 20.85 0.73
N LYS A 69 -13.87 22.03 0.84
CA LYS A 69 -13.48 22.88 -0.29
C LYS A 69 -12.44 22.19 -1.18
N GLU A 70 -11.45 21.55 -0.56
CA GLU A 70 -10.32 20.91 -1.26
C GLU A 70 -10.53 19.41 -1.45
N ARG A 71 -11.56 18.85 -0.80
CA ARG A 71 -11.83 17.40 -0.72
C ARG A 71 -10.65 16.60 -0.16
N ILE A 72 -9.89 17.20 0.76
CA ILE A 72 -8.72 16.58 1.41
C ILE A 72 -9.08 16.11 2.82
N VAL A 73 -8.71 14.87 3.14
CA VAL A 73 -8.63 14.38 4.51
C VAL A 73 -7.18 14.48 4.96
N TRP A 74 -6.93 15.14 6.08
CA TRP A 74 -5.59 15.27 6.65
C TRP A 74 -5.51 14.58 8.01
N ILE A 75 -4.33 14.07 8.35
CA ILE A 75 -4.03 13.40 9.62
C ILE A 75 -2.78 14.08 10.19
N ASN A 76 -2.89 14.66 11.38
CA ASN A 76 -1.79 15.31 12.09
C ASN A 76 -1.49 14.50 13.36
N THR A 77 -0.30 13.89 13.44
CA THR A 77 0.10 13.04 14.56
C THR A 77 0.74 13.81 15.72
N ASN A 78 0.77 15.16 15.67
CA ASN A 78 1.57 16.03 16.54
C ASN A 78 3.05 15.64 16.66
N ARG A 79 3.51 14.67 15.87
CA ARG A 79 4.93 14.40 15.72
C ARG A 79 5.51 15.67 15.10
N PRO A 80 6.59 16.23 15.67
CA PRO A 80 7.26 17.34 15.05
C PRO A 80 7.50 16.92 13.61
N GLU A 81 6.97 17.72 12.68
CA GLU A 81 7.32 17.60 11.28
C GLU A 81 8.84 17.53 11.29
N GLN A 82 9.41 16.40 10.85
CA GLN A 82 10.86 16.31 10.64
C GLN A 82 11.16 17.26 9.48
N THR A 83 11.13 18.54 9.80
CA THR A 83 11.70 19.60 9.01
C THR A 83 13.17 19.26 9.05
N SER A 84 13.63 18.67 7.95
CA SER A 84 15.02 18.35 7.65
C SER A 84 15.87 19.62 7.49
N ASN A 85 15.63 20.62 8.35
CA ASN A 85 16.51 21.74 8.64
C ASN A 85 17.57 21.31 9.65
N ALA A 86 18.09 20.08 9.52
CA ALA A 86 19.35 19.73 10.12
C ALA A 86 20.40 20.59 9.41
N LYS A 87 20.77 21.71 10.03
CA LYS A 87 22.11 22.26 9.82
C LYS A 87 23.05 21.09 10.08
N ALA A 88 23.72 20.65 9.02
CA ALA A 88 24.73 19.63 9.05
C ALA A 88 25.77 20.00 10.12
N ASP A 89 25.61 19.43 11.32
CA ASP A 89 26.67 19.43 12.30
C ASP A 89 27.65 18.35 11.81
N GLN A 90 28.83 18.80 11.41
CA GLN A 90 29.87 18.01 10.75
C GLN A 90 30.56 17.08 11.75
N SER A 91 29.83 16.16 12.37
CA SER A 91 30.40 15.03 13.08
C SER A 91 30.36 13.81 12.15
N GLY A 92 31.51 13.15 11.97
CA GLY A 92 31.84 12.20 10.90
C GLY A 92 31.02 10.91 10.78
N ASP A 93 29.83 10.84 11.36
CA ASP A 93 28.92 9.69 11.25
C ASP A 93 27.80 9.90 10.20
N ALA A 94 27.71 11.10 9.62
CA ALA A 94 26.68 11.49 8.65
C ALA A 94 26.94 11.03 7.20
N GLU A 95 28.07 10.34 6.93
CA GLU A 95 28.47 9.95 5.56
C GLU A 95 27.51 8.96 4.88
N TRP A 96 26.66 8.29 5.66
CA TRP A 96 25.72 7.27 5.18
C TRP A 96 24.26 7.69 5.15
N MET A 97 23.91 8.91 5.58
CA MET A 97 22.53 9.37 5.58
C MET A 97 22.10 9.92 4.22
N LEU A 98 20.94 9.47 3.74
CA LEU A 98 20.34 9.99 2.51
C LEU A 98 19.98 11.46 2.69
N SER A 99 20.33 12.31 1.72
CA SER A 99 19.86 13.68 1.74
C SER A 99 18.33 13.71 1.53
N PRO A 100 17.61 14.72 2.05
CA PRO A 100 16.17 14.86 1.80
C PRO A 100 15.82 14.85 0.30
N ARG A 101 16.73 15.38 -0.53
CA ARG A 101 16.61 15.36 -1.99
C ARG A 101 16.70 13.93 -2.53
N ASP A 102 17.62 13.12 -2.02
CA ASP A 102 17.76 11.72 -2.44
C ASP A 102 16.52 10.92 -2.06
N VAL A 103 16.02 11.11 -0.83
CA VAL A 103 14.80 10.45 -0.34
C VAL A 103 13.59 10.80 -1.22
N ASP A 104 13.38 12.09 -1.54
CA ASP A 104 12.29 12.52 -2.41
C ASP A 104 12.37 11.89 -3.81
N ALA A 105 13.57 11.88 -4.41
CA ALA A 105 13.78 11.28 -5.73
C ALA A 105 13.57 9.76 -5.72
N ILE A 106 14.10 9.05 -4.71
CA ILE A 106 13.91 7.61 -4.52
C ILE A 106 12.41 7.28 -4.36
N ASN A 107 11.70 8.05 -3.54
CA ASN A 107 10.26 7.88 -3.32
C ASN A 107 9.47 8.09 -4.60
N LYS A 108 9.81 9.10 -5.41
CA LYS A 108 9.17 9.34 -6.71
C LYS A 108 9.39 8.19 -7.67
N VAL A 109 10.64 7.76 -7.86
CA VAL A 109 10.97 6.61 -8.73
C VAL A 109 10.16 5.39 -8.30
N TYR A 110 10.14 5.08 -7.01
CA TYR A 110 9.39 3.94 -6.49
C TYR A 110 7.87 4.08 -6.72
N ALA A 111 7.29 5.24 -6.43
CA ALA A 111 5.86 5.47 -6.61
C ALA A 111 5.42 5.30 -8.07
N TYR A 112 6.17 5.85 -9.03
CA TYR A 112 5.85 5.71 -10.45
C TYR A 112 6.03 4.27 -10.95
N ALA A 113 7.09 3.59 -10.50
CA ALA A 113 7.35 2.19 -10.84
C ALA A 113 6.24 1.24 -10.33
N MET A 114 5.79 1.43 -9.08
CA MET A 114 4.67 0.64 -8.51
C MET A 114 3.32 0.98 -9.17
N GLY A 115 3.08 2.27 -9.46
CA GLY A 115 1.87 2.70 -10.16
C GLY A 115 1.76 2.05 -11.55
N LEU A 116 2.89 1.86 -12.25
CA LEU A 116 2.92 1.12 -13.51
C LEU A 116 2.55 -0.36 -13.32
N GLU A 117 3.07 -1.02 -12.28
CA GLU A 117 2.73 -2.42 -11.98
C GLU A 117 1.21 -2.61 -11.83
N ASP A 118 0.56 -1.70 -11.10
CA ASP A 118 -0.89 -1.71 -10.92
C ASP A 118 -1.64 -1.54 -12.26
N GLN A 119 -1.20 -0.62 -13.11
CA GLN A 119 -1.83 -0.39 -14.42
C GLN A 119 -1.62 -1.57 -15.37
N MET A 120 -0.44 -2.19 -15.37
CA MET A 120 -0.20 -3.44 -16.11
C MET A 120 -1.12 -4.55 -15.62
N ASN A 121 -1.30 -4.71 -14.31
CA ASN A 121 -2.24 -5.68 -13.75
C ASN A 121 -3.69 -5.42 -14.19
N LEU A 122 -4.09 -4.16 -14.35
CA LEU A 122 -5.40 -3.80 -14.90
C LEU A 122 -5.52 -4.16 -16.39
N TYR A 123 -4.48 -3.92 -17.19
CA TYR A 123 -4.43 -4.29 -18.60
C TYR A 123 -4.60 -5.80 -18.78
N TYR A 124 -3.89 -6.62 -17.99
CA TYR A 124 -4.02 -8.08 -18.03
C TYR A 124 -5.41 -8.60 -17.64
N ARG A 125 -6.16 -7.82 -16.85
CA ARG A 125 -7.55 -8.10 -16.50
C ARG A 125 -8.53 -7.53 -17.52
N SER A 126 -8.04 -7.03 -18.66
CA SER A 126 -8.81 -6.37 -19.72
C SER A 126 -9.62 -5.17 -19.22
N LYS A 127 -9.12 -4.47 -18.19
CA LYS A 127 -9.80 -3.30 -17.61
C LYS A 127 -9.40 -1.97 -18.25
N ILE A 128 -8.25 -1.94 -18.91
CA ILE A 128 -7.75 -0.80 -19.69
C ILE A 128 -7.28 -1.31 -21.04
N ASN A 129 -7.25 -0.43 -22.05
CA ASN A 129 -6.78 -0.76 -23.38
C ASN A 129 -5.25 -0.53 -23.53
N ALA A 130 -4.67 -1.02 -24.63
CA ALA A 130 -3.22 -0.91 -24.85
C ALA A 130 -2.72 0.54 -25.00
N TYR A 131 -3.57 1.45 -25.49
CA TYR A 131 -3.24 2.86 -25.65
C TYR A 131 -3.16 3.59 -24.30
N GLU A 132 -4.12 3.33 -23.40
CA GLU A 132 -4.08 3.84 -22.02
C GLU A 132 -2.84 3.35 -21.27
N LEU A 133 -2.47 2.08 -21.46
CA LEU A 133 -1.24 1.54 -20.84
C LEU A 133 0.02 2.20 -21.41
N GLU A 134 0.06 2.46 -22.71
CA GLU A 134 1.19 3.13 -23.36
C GLU A 134 1.37 4.57 -22.85
N GLU A 135 0.29 5.33 -22.73
CA GLU A 135 0.33 6.68 -22.15
C GLU A 135 0.84 6.68 -20.71
N VAL A 136 0.34 5.77 -19.86
CA VAL A 136 0.81 5.62 -18.48
C VAL A 136 2.30 5.25 -18.45
N ARG A 137 2.72 4.30 -19.29
CA ARG A 137 4.12 3.85 -19.38
C ARG A 137 5.03 5.01 -19.74
N ASP A 138 4.68 5.80 -20.74
CA ASP A 138 5.52 6.88 -21.24
C ASP A 138 5.61 8.02 -20.22
N ASN A 139 4.50 8.35 -19.54
CA ASN A 139 4.50 9.29 -18.43
C ASN A 139 5.39 8.81 -17.26
N ALA A 140 5.30 7.52 -16.90
CA ALA A 140 6.15 6.94 -15.87
C ALA A 140 7.64 7.00 -16.24
N LYS A 141 8.00 6.73 -17.51
CA LYS A 141 9.40 6.86 -17.98
C LYS A 141 9.94 8.27 -17.79
N ILE A 142 9.16 9.28 -18.19
CA ILE A 142 9.56 10.69 -18.08
C ILE A 142 9.86 11.05 -16.63
N GLU A 143 8.94 10.70 -15.72
CA GLU A 143 9.07 11.06 -14.31
C GLU A 143 10.18 10.27 -13.59
N ILE A 144 10.38 8.99 -13.92
CA ILE A 144 11.49 8.19 -13.41
C ILE A 144 12.82 8.81 -13.88
N ARG A 145 12.99 9.09 -15.18
CA ARG A 145 14.23 9.70 -15.71
C ARG A 145 14.54 11.04 -15.06
N LYS A 146 13.52 11.89 -14.89
CA LYS A 146 13.64 13.19 -14.22
C LYS A 146 14.08 13.04 -12.76
N SER A 147 13.54 12.06 -12.04
CA SER A 147 13.89 11.78 -10.64
C SER A 147 15.30 11.19 -10.52
N LEU A 148 15.68 10.28 -11.41
CA LEU A 148 17.02 9.68 -11.46
C LEU A 148 18.12 10.71 -11.74
N ALA A 149 17.86 11.69 -12.62
CA ALA A 149 18.79 12.79 -12.86
C ALA A 149 19.15 13.57 -11.58
N GLY A 150 18.27 13.53 -10.57
CA GLY A 150 18.49 14.15 -9.26
C GLY A 150 19.46 13.39 -8.34
N ILE A 151 19.66 12.10 -8.56
CA ILE A 151 20.40 11.19 -7.65
C ILE A 151 21.50 10.37 -8.33
N LYS A 152 21.66 10.49 -9.66
CA LYS A 152 22.64 9.73 -10.45
C LYS A 152 24.09 9.88 -9.97
N ASP A 153 24.43 11.02 -9.36
CA ASP A 153 25.78 11.33 -8.88
C ASP A 153 25.90 11.16 -7.35
N SER A 154 24.94 10.45 -6.72
CA SER A 154 24.97 10.23 -5.26
C SER A 154 26.20 9.42 -4.85
N PRO A 155 26.95 9.84 -3.81
CA PRO A 155 28.12 9.09 -3.34
C PRO A 155 27.73 7.81 -2.60
N ILE A 156 26.45 7.62 -2.26
CA ILE A 156 25.98 6.50 -1.45
C ILE A 156 25.84 5.25 -2.35
N PRO A 157 26.60 4.15 -2.09
CA PRO A 157 26.58 2.96 -2.95
C PRO A 157 25.20 2.34 -3.14
N LEU A 158 24.37 2.36 -2.09
CA LEU A 158 23.00 1.83 -2.17
C LEU A 158 22.08 2.67 -3.06
N VAL A 159 22.34 3.98 -3.18
CA VAL A 159 21.63 4.85 -4.14
C VAL A 159 22.06 4.52 -5.56
N GLN A 160 23.35 4.23 -5.79
CA GLN A 160 23.83 3.78 -7.09
C GLN A 160 23.24 2.42 -7.49
N GLU A 161 23.13 1.48 -6.55
CA GLU A 161 22.42 0.21 -6.75
C GLU A 161 20.95 0.46 -7.15
N PHE A 162 20.26 1.38 -6.46
CA PHE A 162 18.89 1.77 -6.79
C PHE A 162 18.75 2.40 -8.18
N VAL A 163 19.67 3.29 -8.55
CA VAL A 163 19.73 3.91 -9.89
C VAL A 163 19.93 2.84 -10.96
N GLY A 164 20.79 1.85 -10.72
CA GLY A 164 20.98 0.70 -11.60
C GLY A 164 19.68 -0.04 -11.87
N TYR A 165 18.98 -0.48 -10.81
CA TYR A 165 17.70 -1.18 -10.95
C TYR A 165 16.61 -0.32 -11.61
N ALA A 166 16.60 0.99 -11.35
CA ALA A 166 15.65 1.89 -11.99
C ALA A 166 15.93 2.06 -13.50
N ASN A 167 17.20 2.03 -13.91
CA ASN A 167 17.57 1.99 -15.33
C ASN A 167 17.18 0.67 -15.98
N ASP A 168 17.35 -0.47 -15.30
CA ASP A 168 16.89 -1.78 -15.80
C ASP A 168 15.36 -1.77 -16.04
N VAL A 169 14.60 -1.14 -15.15
CA VAL A 169 13.15 -0.92 -15.32
C VAL A 169 12.89 -0.09 -16.58
N LEU A 170 13.58 1.04 -16.76
CA LEU A 170 13.42 1.90 -17.94
C LEU A 170 13.76 1.17 -19.25
N GLU A 171 14.89 0.45 -19.28
CA GLU A 171 15.31 -0.35 -20.45
C GLU A 171 14.28 -1.42 -20.78
N THR A 172 13.77 -2.11 -19.76
CA THR A 172 12.73 -3.12 -19.96
C THR A 172 11.43 -2.49 -20.46
N MET A 173 11.06 -1.29 -19.98
CA MET A 173 9.90 -0.55 -20.50
C MET A 173 10.11 -0.05 -21.93
N ASP A 174 11.34 0.24 -22.35
CA ASP A 174 11.69 0.60 -23.73
C ASP A 174 11.66 -0.62 -24.65
N ALA A 175 12.08 -1.79 -24.16
CA ALA A 175 12.02 -3.05 -24.89
C ALA A 175 10.61 -3.65 -24.96
N ALA A 176 9.77 -3.40 -23.95
CA ALA A 176 8.41 -3.93 -23.87
C ALA A 176 7.48 -3.19 -24.86
N LEU A 177 7.08 -3.88 -25.92
CA LEU A 177 6.12 -3.33 -26.89
C LEU A 177 4.73 -3.18 -26.23
N PRO A 178 3.83 -2.31 -26.74
CA PRO A 178 2.45 -2.21 -26.25
C PRO A 178 1.65 -3.53 -26.35
N ARG A 179 2.12 -4.45 -27.19
CA ARG A 179 1.61 -5.83 -27.34
C ARG A 179 2.52 -6.87 -26.70
N GLY A 180 3.29 -6.46 -25.70
CA GLY A 180 4.45 -7.20 -25.21
C GLY A 180 4.13 -8.65 -24.89
N SER A 181 5.06 -9.52 -25.28
CA SER A 181 4.98 -10.93 -24.96
C SER A 181 4.93 -11.12 -23.44
N LEU A 182 4.34 -12.22 -22.95
CA LEU A 182 4.36 -12.56 -21.51
C LEU A 182 5.78 -12.52 -20.91
N THR A 183 6.79 -12.74 -21.75
CA THR A 183 8.22 -12.64 -21.43
C THR A 183 8.64 -11.23 -21.03
N GLU A 184 8.29 -10.20 -21.80
CA GLU A 184 8.66 -8.79 -21.51
C GLU A 184 8.07 -8.31 -20.18
N VAL A 185 6.86 -8.75 -19.87
CA VAL A 185 6.23 -8.43 -18.58
C VAL A 185 6.84 -9.17 -17.42
N SER A 186 7.26 -10.42 -17.61
CA SER A 186 8.01 -11.14 -16.59
C SER A 186 9.32 -10.43 -16.26
N LEU A 187 10.02 -9.91 -17.28
CA LEU A 187 11.25 -9.14 -17.09
C LEU A 187 10.98 -7.84 -16.32
N LEU A 188 9.94 -7.10 -16.70
CA LEU A 188 9.60 -5.84 -16.03
C LEU A 188 9.23 -6.07 -14.57
N LYS A 189 8.47 -7.14 -14.28
CA LYS A 189 8.14 -7.54 -12.92
C LYS A 189 9.38 -7.91 -12.10
N SER A 190 10.34 -8.60 -12.70
CA SER A 190 11.61 -8.91 -12.02
C SER A 190 12.37 -7.64 -11.66
N ALA A 191 12.52 -6.71 -12.60
CA ALA A 191 13.20 -5.44 -12.37
C ALA A 191 12.51 -4.59 -11.27
N LEU A 192 11.18 -4.57 -11.26
CA LEU A 192 10.39 -3.91 -10.21
C LEU A 192 10.58 -4.55 -8.83
N GLN A 193 10.72 -5.88 -8.75
CA GLN A 193 10.98 -6.57 -7.49
C GLN A 193 12.37 -6.27 -6.93
N ASP A 194 13.37 -6.15 -7.79
CA ASP A 194 14.73 -5.77 -7.38
C ASP A 194 14.77 -4.31 -6.91
N LEU A 195 14.11 -3.41 -7.65
CA LEU A 195 13.92 -2.01 -7.24
C LEU A 195 13.24 -1.90 -5.87
N SER A 196 12.16 -2.67 -5.62
CA SER A 196 11.44 -2.68 -4.34
C SER A 196 12.31 -3.20 -3.19
N ARG A 197 13.15 -4.21 -3.42
CA ARG A 197 14.07 -4.73 -2.41
C ARG A 197 15.08 -3.65 -2.01
N THR A 198 15.66 -2.96 -2.96
CA THR A 198 16.64 -1.88 -2.71
C THR A 198 16.00 -0.68 -2.03
N TYR A 199 14.78 -0.30 -2.44
CA TYR A 199 14.00 0.74 -1.77
C TYR A 199 13.80 0.45 -0.27
N ARG A 200 13.46 -0.79 0.11
CA ARG A 200 13.30 -1.17 1.52
C ARG A 200 14.60 -1.06 2.31
N LYS A 201 15.73 -1.45 1.70
CA LYS A 201 17.06 -1.27 2.31
C LYS A 201 17.33 0.22 2.57
N LEU A 202 17.03 1.09 1.60
CA LEU A 202 17.19 2.55 1.71
C LEU A 202 16.29 3.15 2.79
N GLY A 203 15.04 2.69 2.92
CA GLY A 203 14.12 3.13 3.96
C GLY A 203 14.65 2.83 5.38
N ASN A 204 15.33 1.71 5.57
CA ASN A 204 15.96 1.36 6.85
C ASN A 204 17.20 2.22 7.18
N MET A 205 17.77 2.93 6.20
CA MET A 205 18.89 3.87 6.40
C MET A 205 18.42 5.31 6.65
N ALA A 206 17.15 5.60 6.34
CA ALA A 206 16.58 6.95 6.46
C ALA A 206 15.93 7.22 7.83
N GLY A 207 15.74 6.20 8.68
CA GLY A 207 15.12 6.28 10.00
C GLY A 207 16.06 5.88 11.12
#